data_AF-A0A2T4V002-F1
#
_entry.id   AF-A0A2T4V002-F1
#
_cell.length_a   1.000
_cell.length_b   1.000
_cell.length_c   1.000
_cell.angle_alpha   90.00
_cell.angle_beta   90.00
_cell.angle_gamma   90.00
#
_symmetry.space_group_name_H-M   'P 1'
#
loop_
_entity.id
_entity.type
_entity.pdbx_description
1 polymer ?
#
loop_
_entity_poly.entity_id
_entity_poly.type
_entity_poly.pdbx_seq_one_letter_code
_entity_poly.pdbx_strand_id
1 'polypeptide(L)' 'MCNYLSRKLGIPSEQVDIKKTFDSFGLDSAEAVRMVGDLEDFVGRRLSPSLPYKYPTIEALSQYLEAGKS' A
#
# COMPACT_ATOMS: atom_id res chain seq x y z
N MET A 1 3.53 0.39 4.61
CA MET A 1 2.68 -0.65 3.96
C MET A 1 2.91 -2.04 4.51
N CYS A 2 4.13 -2.64 4.47
CA CYS A 2 4.34 -4.00 4.99
C CYS A 2 3.95 -4.16 6.47
N ASN A 3 4.23 -3.18 7.34
CA ASN A 3 3.79 -3.21 8.74
C ASN A 3 2.25 -3.17 8.89
N TYR A 4 1.56 -2.40 8.06
CA TYR A 4 0.08 -2.35 8.04
C TYR A 4 -0.49 -3.73 7.70
N LEU A 5 0.02 -4.36 6.64
CA LEU A 5 -0.41 -5.69 6.20
C LEU A 5 -0.02 -6.79 7.19
N SER A 6 1.19 -6.73 7.76
CA SER A 6 1.65 -7.66 8.80
C SER A 6 0.70 -7.69 10.00
N ARG A 7 0.31 -6.52 10.51
CA ARG A 7 -0.65 -6.41 11.63
C ARG A 7 -2.04 -6.94 11.26
N LYS A 8 -2.52 -6.65 10.05
CA LYS A 8 -3.83 -7.11 9.58
C LYS A 8 -3.88 -8.63 9.39
N LEU A 9 -2.84 -9.19 8.77
CA LEU A 9 -2.78 -10.61 8.39
C LEU A 9 -2.28 -11.51 9.52
N GLY A 10 -1.70 -10.94 10.58
CA GLY A 10 -1.08 -11.71 11.66
C GLY A 10 0.18 -12.46 11.24
N ILE A 11 0.89 -11.98 10.20
CA ILE A 11 2.13 -12.57 9.70
C ILE A 11 3.31 -11.60 9.89
N PRO A 12 4.55 -12.10 10.03
CA PRO A 12 5.74 -11.23 10.04
C PRO A 12 5.82 -10.37 8.77
N SER A 13 6.35 -9.15 8.89
CA SER A 13 6.47 -8.25 7.73
C SER A 13 7.35 -8.80 6.62
N GLU A 14 8.33 -9.65 6.93
CA GLU A 14 9.17 -10.32 5.92
C GLU A 14 8.40 -11.37 5.09
N GLN A 15 7.25 -11.83 5.59
CA GLN A 15 6.40 -12.80 4.87
C GLN A 15 5.32 -12.12 4.01
N VAL A 16 5.25 -10.78 4.02
CA VAL A 16 4.34 -10.04 3.16
C VAL A 16 4.90 -10.06 1.74
N ASP A 17 4.23 -10.77 0.83
CA ASP A 17 4.57 -10.77 -0.59
C ASP A 17 4.26 -9.40 -1.23
N ILE A 18 5.30 -8.60 -1.45
CA ILE A 18 5.15 -7.24 -2.01
C ILE A 18 4.60 -7.20 -3.44
N LYS A 19 4.59 -8.33 -4.15
CA LYS A 19 4.08 -8.48 -5.53
C LYS A 19 2.64 -8.94 -5.58
N LYS A 20 2.10 -9.40 -4.45
CA LYS A 20 0.69 -9.79 -4.33
C LYS A 20 -0.20 -8.56 -4.31
N THR A 21 -1.37 -8.66 -4.94
CA THR A 21 -2.30 -7.53 -4.99
C THR A 21 -2.96 -7.29 -3.64
N PHE A 22 -3.38 -6.05 -3.39
CA PHE A 22 -4.09 -5.68 -2.16
C PHE A 22 -5.35 -6.52 -1.94
N ASP A 23 -6.15 -6.75 -2.98
CA ASP A 23 -7.36 -7.60 -2.92
C ASP A 23 -7.03 -9.04 -2.53
N SER A 24 -5.89 -9.57 -2.98
CA SER A 24 -5.47 -10.94 -2.69
C SER A 24 -5.00 -11.11 -1.24
N PHE A 25 -4.74 -9.99 -0.53
CA PHE A 25 -4.56 -9.96 0.93
C PHE A 25 -5.90 -9.82 1.69
N GLY A 26 -7.04 -9.84 1.00
CA GLY A 26 -8.34 -9.60 1.59
C GLY A 26 -8.54 -8.14 2.01
N LEU A 27 -7.85 -7.19 1.37
CA LEU A 27 -8.19 -5.77 1.50
C LEU A 27 -9.36 -5.46 0.57
N ASP A 28 -10.46 -4.98 1.15
CA ASP A 28 -11.50 -4.36 0.35
C ASP A 28 -11.06 -2.98 -0.18
N SER A 29 -11.89 -2.40 -1.06
CA SER A 29 -11.61 -1.09 -1.66
C SER A 29 -11.48 0.03 -0.63
N ALA A 30 -12.28 0.02 0.44
CA ALA A 30 -12.25 1.06 1.46
C ALA A 30 -10.98 0.95 2.31
N GLU A 31 -10.54 -0.27 2.61
CA GLU A 31 -9.29 -0.52 3.31
C GLU A 31 -8.06 -0.14 2.48
N ALA A 32 -8.07 -0.42 1.18
CA ALA A 32 -7.01 0.00 0.28
C ALA A 32 -6.89 1.54 0.22
N VAL A 33 -8.03 2.25 0.19
CA VAL A 33 -8.06 3.72 0.26
C VAL A 33 -7.57 4.23 1.62
N ARG A 34 -7.97 3.60 2.73
CA ARG A 34 -7.46 3.96 4.08
C ARG A 34 -5.94 3.80 4.18
N MET A 35 -5.39 2.72 3.64
CA MET A 35 -3.94 2.50 3.58
C MET A 35 -3.22 3.63 2.83
N VAL A 36 -3.83 4.19 1.79
CA VAL A 36 -3.28 5.36 1.08
C VAL A 36 -3.34 6.62 1.94
N GLY A 37 -4.40 6.81 2.71
CA GLY A 37 -4.49 7.91 3.68
C GLY A 37 -3.34 7.88 4.67
N ASP A 38 -3.08 6.74 5.31
CA ASP A 38 -1.94 6.56 6.22
C ASP A 38 -0.59 6.80 5.50
N LEU A 39 -0.53 6.49 4.20
CA LEU A 39 0.65 6.69 3.39
C LEU A 39 0.88 8.17 3.05
N GLU A 40 -0.17 8.98 2.88
CA GLU A 40 -0.08 10.45 2.68
C GLU A 40 0.72 11.10 3.82
N ASP A 41 0.36 10.75 5.05
CA ASP A 41 1.01 11.25 6.27
C ASP A 41 2.48 10.83 6.33
N PHE A 42 2.76 9.57 5.95
CA PHE A 42 4.13 9.05 5.94
C PHE A 42 5.01 9.72 4.87
N VAL A 43 4.48 9.98 3.67
CA VAL A 43 5.25 10.60 2.58
C VAL A 43 5.25 12.13 2.65
N GLY A 44 4.43 12.73 3.50
CA GLY A 44 4.33 14.18 3.64
C GLY A 44 3.72 14.90 2.43
N ARG A 45 2.93 14.20 1.62
CA ARG A 45 2.25 14.78 0.45
C ARG A 45 0.91 14.11 0.18
N ARG A 46 0.03 14.85 -0.51
CA ARG A 46 -1.25 14.31 -0.97
C ARG A 46 -1.05 13.22 -2.02
N LEU A 47 -1.84 12.15 -1.90
CA LEU A 47 -1.87 11.00 -2.78
C LEU A 47 -3.30 10.80 -3.29
N SER A 48 -3.44 10.38 -4.55
CA SER A 48 -4.78 10.07 -5.07
C SER A 48 -5.33 8.82 -4.37
N PRO A 49 -6.59 8.82 -3.91
CA PRO A 49 -7.23 7.61 -3.35
C PRO A 49 -7.39 6.52 -4.41
N SER A 50 -7.25 6.84 -5.70
CA SER A 50 -7.30 5.87 -6.79
C SER A 50 -6.01 5.06 -6.97
N LEU A 51 -4.92 5.39 -6.27
CA LEU A 51 -3.62 4.75 -6.45
C LEU A 51 -3.64 3.22 -6.28
N PRO A 52 -4.40 2.63 -5.34
CA PRO A 52 -4.42 1.17 -5.17
C PRO A 52 -5.00 0.44 -6.38
N TYR A 53 -5.81 1.11 -7.21
CA TYR A 53 -6.31 0.52 -8.46
C TYR A 53 -5.28 0.60 -9.59
N LYS A 54 -4.45 1.65 -9.60
CA LYS A 54 -3.42 1.86 -10.64
C LYS A 54 -2.13 1.09 -10.34
N TYR A 55 -1.82 0.95 -9.06
CA TYR A 55 -0.61 0.32 -8.54
C TYR A 55 -1.04 -0.71 -7.49
N PRO A 56 -1.57 -1.88 -7.91
CA PRO A 56 -2.30 -2.78 -7.03
C PRO A 56 -1.42 -3.61 -6.10
N THR A 57 -0.11 -3.38 -6.09
CA THR A 57 0.87 -4.09 -5.26
C THR A 57 1.71 -3.10 -4.46
N ILE A 58 2.30 -3.56 -3.36
CA ILE A 58 3.23 -2.76 -2.55
C ILE A 58 4.41 -2.32 -3.41
N GLU A 59 4.95 -3.23 -4.22
CA GLU A 59 6.08 -2.95 -5.12
C GLU A 59 5.76 -1.83 -6.12
N ALA A 60 4.65 -1.95 -6.86
CA ALA A 60 4.26 -0.96 -7.87
C ALA A 60 3.95 0.41 -7.24
N LEU A 61 3.27 0.43 -6.08
CA LEU A 61 2.96 1.68 -5.40
C LEU A 61 4.22 2.34 -4.84
N SER A 62 5.17 1.56 -4.29
CA SER A 62 6.44 2.07 -3.80
C SER A 62 7.28 2.67 -4.93
N GLN A 63 7.37 1.98 -6.08
CA GLN A 63 8.07 2.48 -7.26
C GLN A 63 7.48 3.81 -7.77
N TYR A 64 6.15 3.92 -7.83
CA TYR A 64 5.49 5.17 -8.18
C TYR A 64 5.84 6.31 -7.20
N LEU A 65 5.87 6.00 -5.91
CA LEU A 65 6.21 6.99 -4.89
C LEU A 65 7.67 7.44 -5.00
N GLU A 66 8.60 6.54 -5.26
CA GLU A 66 10.02 6.84 -5.46
C GLU A 66 10.26 7.67 -6.73
N ALA A 67 9.61 7.34 -7.85
CA ALA A 67 9.72 8.10 -9.09
C ALA A 67 9.24 9.56 -8.96
N GLY A 68 8.35 9.83 -7.99
CA GLY A 68 7.85 11.16 -7.71
C GLY A 68 8.62 11.92 -6.61
N LYS A 69 9.75 11.41 -6.11
CA LYS A 69 10.65 12.15 -5.20
C LYS A 69 11.65 12.94 -6.05
N SER A 70 11.40 14.24 -6.21
CA SER A 70 12.34 15.22 -6.77
C SER A 70 12.66 16.28 -5.72
#